data_AF-A0AAN0NDK7-F1
#
_entry.id   AF-A0AAN0NDK7-F1
#
_cell.length_a   1.000
_cell.length_b   1.000
_cell.length_c   1.000
_cell.angle_alpha   90.00
_cell.angle_beta   90.00
_cell.angle_gamma   90.00
#
_symmetry.space_group_name_H-M   'P 1'
#
loop_
_entity.id
_entity.type
_entity.pdbx_description
1 polymer ?
#
loop_
_entity_poly.entity_id
_entity_poly.type
_entity_poly.pdbx_seq_one_letter_code
_entity_poly.pdbx_strand_id
1 'polypeptide(L)'
;MKMHIVFMANNCLEVVSSRIERELKSIFGNGFGVIYYISHLLVKKSLDDGYLVGSRGSVGSSLVATLAEITEVNPLPPHYICLNCHHQEFFTDGSVSSGYDLPKVCPSCGEPLVGEGQDIPFETFLGFEGDKVPDIDLNFSGEYQEHAHNYTKEIFGEAYVYRARTISTVAQKTAFGYVLGYNESMNITDSTNAWNTYLAYGARVSNERLDNIRGGIIVVPDYMDVHDFTPIQYPAE
;
A
#
# COMPACT_ATOMS: atom_id res chain seq x y z
N MET A 1 8.92 -2.98 -23.47
CA MET A 1 9.27 -1.57 -23.76
C MET A 1 8.59 -0.73 -22.68
N LYS A 2 9.34 -0.06 -21.81
CA LYS A 2 8.79 0.58 -20.60
C LYS A 2 7.85 1.73 -20.98
N MET A 3 6.66 1.76 -20.39
CA MET A 3 5.60 2.76 -20.65
C MET A 3 6.09 4.21 -20.49
N HIS A 4 7.14 4.43 -19.69
CA HIS A 4 7.80 5.72 -19.46
C HIS A 4 8.43 6.35 -20.72
N ILE A 5 8.78 5.54 -21.72
CA ILE A 5 9.44 6.03 -22.95
C ILE A 5 8.42 6.68 -23.90
N VAL A 6 7.13 6.39 -23.75
CA VAL A 6 6.13 6.79 -24.76
C VAL A 6 5.73 8.26 -24.65
N PHE A 7 5.84 8.89 -23.48
CA PHE A 7 5.36 10.27 -23.27
C PHE A 7 6.22 11.38 -23.89
N MET A 8 7.32 11.07 -24.59
CA MET A 8 8.27 12.08 -25.11
C MET A 8 7.87 12.77 -26.44
N ALA A 9 6.63 12.62 -26.94
CA ALA A 9 6.18 13.20 -28.21
C ALA A 9 5.29 14.46 -28.05
N ASN A 10 5.94 15.62 -28.03
CA ASN A 10 5.58 17.01 -28.41
C ASN A 10 4.16 17.64 -28.25
N ASN A 11 3.12 16.99 -27.76
CA ASN A 11 1.86 17.69 -27.39
C ASN A 11 1.12 17.08 -26.19
N CYS A 12 1.31 15.79 -25.90
CA CYS A 12 0.83 15.16 -24.66
C CYS A 12 1.72 15.46 -23.44
N LEU A 13 2.80 16.22 -23.63
CA LEU A 13 3.76 16.54 -22.59
C LEU A 13 3.13 17.39 -21.48
N GLU A 14 2.13 18.22 -21.74
CA GLU A 14 1.61 19.16 -20.73
C GLU A 14 0.81 18.45 -19.64
N VAL A 15 -0.13 17.57 -19.97
CA VAL A 15 -0.92 16.81 -18.97
C VAL A 15 0.00 15.95 -18.11
N VAL A 16 0.95 15.26 -18.76
CA VAL A 16 1.90 14.36 -18.09
C VAL A 16 2.92 15.14 -17.26
N SER A 17 3.56 16.16 -17.83
CA SER A 17 4.59 16.95 -17.13
C SER A 17 4.00 17.75 -16.00
N SER A 18 2.84 18.39 -16.19
CA SER A 18 2.16 19.12 -15.11
C SER A 18 1.81 18.18 -13.97
N ARG A 19 1.38 16.94 -14.28
CA ARG A 19 1.12 15.91 -13.26
C ARG A 19 2.41 15.53 -12.52
N ILE A 20 3.49 15.21 -13.25
CA ILE A 20 4.79 14.83 -12.66
C ILE A 20 5.35 15.96 -11.79
N GLU A 21 5.43 17.18 -12.29
CA GLU A 21 5.97 18.34 -11.57
C GLU A 21 5.19 18.60 -10.27
N ARG A 22 3.85 18.56 -10.35
CA ARG A 22 2.98 18.74 -9.18
C ARG A 22 3.19 17.64 -8.14
N GLU A 23 3.22 16.38 -8.58
CA GLU A 23 3.42 15.24 -7.68
C GLU A 23 4.80 15.27 -7.04
N LEU A 24 5.88 15.44 -7.82
CA LEU A 24 7.24 15.49 -7.31
C LEU A 24 7.42 16.63 -6.30
N LYS A 25 6.86 17.82 -6.57
CA LYS A 25 6.89 18.94 -5.64
C LYS A 25 6.24 18.59 -4.30
N SER A 26 5.10 17.88 -4.33
CA SER A 26 4.43 17.44 -3.10
C SER A 26 5.19 16.34 -2.38
N ILE A 27 5.65 15.31 -3.09
CA ILE A 27 6.37 14.17 -2.53
C ILE A 27 7.66 14.61 -1.84
N PHE A 28 8.51 15.40 -2.53
CA PHE A 28 9.77 15.87 -1.95
C PHE A 28 9.57 17.02 -0.97
N GLY A 29 8.60 17.90 -1.21
CA GLY A 29 8.27 19.00 -0.30
C GLY A 29 7.84 18.52 1.09
N ASN A 30 7.17 17.37 1.17
CA ASN A 30 6.72 16.75 2.41
C ASN A 30 7.64 15.62 2.93
N GLY A 31 8.82 15.40 2.31
CA GLY A 31 9.80 14.43 2.80
C GLY A 31 9.50 12.96 2.48
N PHE A 32 8.55 12.67 1.57
CA PHE A 32 8.17 11.30 1.19
C PHE A 32 9.03 10.68 0.08
N GLY A 33 10.05 11.37 -0.42
CA GLY A 33 10.92 10.84 -1.49
C GLY A 33 11.61 9.53 -1.11
N VAL A 34 12.03 9.39 0.16
CA VAL A 34 12.71 8.18 0.66
C VAL A 34 11.77 6.97 0.59
N ILE A 35 10.52 7.10 1.04
CA ILE A 35 9.59 5.96 1.03
C ILE A 35 9.30 5.47 -0.39
N TYR A 36 9.17 6.37 -1.37
CA TYR A 36 9.00 6.00 -2.78
C TYR A 36 10.20 5.21 -3.31
N TYR A 37 11.41 5.71 -3.06
CA TYR A 37 12.63 5.05 -3.52
C TYR A 37 12.79 3.65 -2.94
N ILE A 38 12.45 3.50 -1.66
CA ILE A 38 12.54 2.21 -0.95
C ILE A 38 11.48 1.23 -1.46
N SER A 39 10.25 1.69 -1.69
CA SER A 39 9.21 0.87 -2.31
C SER A 39 9.63 0.41 -3.71
N HIS A 40 10.26 1.27 -4.51
CA HIS A 40 10.83 0.88 -5.80
C HIS A 40 11.89 -0.22 -5.64
N LEU A 41 12.84 -0.07 -4.71
CA LEU A 41 13.87 -1.08 -4.46
C LEU A 41 13.27 -2.43 -4.04
N LEU A 42 12.26 -2.42 -3.16
CA LEU A 42 11.58 -3.63 -2.71
C LEU A 42 10.86 -4.35 -3.86
N VAL A 43 10.12 -3.61 -4.69
CA VAL A 43 9.44 -4.18 -5.87
C VAL A 43 10.45 -4.74 -6.84
N LYS A 44 11.48 -3.95 -7.18
CA LYS A 44 12.54 -4.36 -8.10
C LYS A 44 13.23 -5.63 -7.63
N LYS A 45 13.63 -5.70 -6.36
CA LYS A 45 14.29 -6.89 -5.81
C LYS A 45 13.41 -8.14 -5.91
N SER A 46 12.12 -8.00 -5.58
CA SER A 46 11.16 -9.11 -5.72
C SER A 46 11.07 -9.60 -7.16
N LEU A 47 10.97 -8.68 -8.13
CA LEU A 47 10.91 -9.01 -9.56
C LEU A 47 12.20 -9.67 -10.06
N ASP A 48 13.36 -9.15 -9.65
CA ASP A 48 14.68 -9.71 -9.98
C ASP A 48 14.84 -11.13 -9.40
N ASP A 49 14.26 -11.39 -8.23
CA ASP A 49 14.22 -12.71 -7.60
C ASP A 49 13.11 -13.63 -8.16
N GLY A 50 12.33 -13.17 -9.15
CA GLY A 50 11.31 -13.96 -9.86
C GLY A 50 9.91 -13.94 -9.23
N TYR A 51 9.65 -13.03 -8.28
CA TYR A 51 8.37 -12.88 -7.61
C TYR A 51 7.66 -11.59 -8.02
N LEU A 52 6.47 -11.73 -8.62
CA LEU A 52 5.60 -10.61 -8.96
C LEU A 52 5.07 -9.93 -7.69
N VAL A 53 4.94 -8.60 -7.73
CA VAL A 53 4.36 -7.80 -6.65
C VAL A 53 3.06 -7.19 -7.12
N GLY A 54 1.98 -7.45 -6.38
CA GLY A 54 0.68 -6.86 -6.68
C GLY A 54 0.61 -5.41 -6.19
N SER A 55 0.07 -4.54 -7.03
CA SER A 55 -0.26 -3.16 -6.65
C SER A 55 -1.38 -3.13 -5.60
N ARG A 56 -1.30 -2.22 -4.62
CA ARG A 56 -2.35 -2.08 -3.59
C ARG A 56 -2.43 -0.66 -3.03
N GLY A 57 -3.62 -0.31 -2.55
CA GLY A 57 -3.82 0.88 -1.75
C GLY A 57 -3.77 2.16 -2.57
N SER A 58 -3.65 3.29 -1.87
CA SER A 58 -3.79 4.61 -2.50
C SER A 58 -2.59 5.05 -3.34
N VAL A 59 -1.45 4.34 -3.28
CA VAL A 59 -0.25 4.65 -4.08
C VAL A 59 -0.51 4.58 -5.59
N GLY A 60 -1.50 3.79 -6.02
CA GLY A 60 -1.96 3.73 -7.42
C GLY A 60 -2.51 5.04 -7.98
N SER A 61 -2.77 6.04 -7.13
CA SER A 61 -3.17 7.38 -7.56
C SER A 61 -2.00 8.31 -7.91
N SER A 62 -0.75 7.88 -7.70
CA SER A 62 0.45 8.66 -8.01
C SER A 62 1.07 8.21 -9.34
N LEU A 63 1.15 9.12 -10.30
CA LEU A 63 1.84 8.88 -11.55
C LEU A 63 3.34 8.67 -11.31
N VAL A 64 3.94 9.38 -10.36
CA VAL A 64 5.34 9.16 -9.97
C VAL A 64 5.55 7.73 -9.48
N ALA A 65 4.59 7.15 -8.75
CA ALA A 65 4.66 5.75 -8.34
C ALA A 65 4.57 4.78 -9.53
N THR A 66 3.71 5.08 -10.52
CA THR A 66 3.64 4.31 -11.78
C THR A 66 4.97 4.39 -12.52
N LEU A 67 5.56 5.58 -12.62
CA LEU A 67 6.84 5.82 -13.30
C LEU A 67 8.04 5.19 -12.58
N ALA A 68 7.95 5.05 -11.26
CA ALA A 68 8.92 4.38 -10.42
C ALA A 68 8.69 2.86 -10.33
N GLU A 69 7.77 2.28 -11.11
CA GLU A 69 7.48 0.83 -11.10
C GLU A 69 7.08 0.31 -9.69
N ILE A 70 6.47 1.18 -8.87
CA ILE A 70 5.92 0.80 -7.55
C ILE A 70 4.51 0.21 -7.71
N THR A 71 3.78 0.71 -8.70
CA THR A 71 2.40 0.31 -9.03
C THR A 71 2.24 0.19 -10.54
N GLU A 72 1.39 -0.73 -10.97
CA GLU A 72 1.02 -0.92 -12.37
C GLU A 72 -0.17 -0.03 -12.77
N VAL A 73 -0.84 0.57 -11.79
CA VAL A 73 -1.98 1.47 -12.04
C VAL A 73 -1.47 2.79 -12.61
N ASN A 74 -2.02 3.20 -13.76
CA ASN A 74 -1.78 4.50 -14.36
C ASN A 74 -2.92 5.48 -14.01
N PRO A 75 -2.68 6.54 -13.20
CA PRO A 75 -3.74 7.42 -12.71
C PRO A 75 -4.07 8.58 -13.64
N LEU A 76 -3.46 8.66 -14.83
CA LEU A 76 -3.81 9.67 -15.83
C LEU A 76 -5.26 9.47 -16.34
N PRO A 77 -5.86 10.51 -16.94
CA PRO A 77 -7.13 10.36 -17.65
C PRO A 77 -7.04 9.26 -18.71
N PRO A 78 -8.15 8.62 -19.10
CA PRO A 78 -8.15 7.56 -20.11
C PRO A 78 -7.51 8.05 -21.40
N HIS A 79 -6.63 7.25 -21.97
CA HIS A 79 -5.90 7.62 -23.17
C HIS A 79 -5.50 6.41 -23.99
N TYR A 80 -5.32 6.64 -25.28
CA TYR A 80 -4.66 5.71 -26.18
C TYR A 80 -3.16 5.96 -26.23
N ILE A 81 -2.41 4.87 -26.37
CA ILE A 81 -0.98 4.87 -26.66
C ILE A 81 -0.69 3.93 -27.82
N CYS A 82 -0.05 4.44 -28.87
CA CYS A 82 0.56 3.59 -29.89
C CYS A 82 2.00 3.24 -29.51
N LEU A 83 2.29 1.96 -29.33
CA LEU A 83 3.66 1.51 -29.03
C LEU A 83 4.61 1.60 -30.23
N ASN A 84 4.10 1.76 -31.46
CA ASN A 84 4.93 1.82 -32.66
C ASN A 84 5.30 3.26 -33.06
N CYS A 85 4.30 4.15 -33.18
CA CYS A 85 4.51 5.53 -33.64
C CYS A 85 4.34 6.59 -32.53
N HIS A 86 4.09 6.16 -31.29
CA HIS A 86 3.92 7.01 -30.12
C HIS A 86 2.74 8.01 -30.20
N HIS A 87 1.81 7.80 -31.12
CA HIS A 87 0.54 8.52 -31.15
C HIS A 87 -0.21 8.35 -29.83
N GLN A 88 -0.75 9.45 -29.32
CA GLN A 88 -1.48 9.53 -28.06
C GLN A 88 -2.75 10.37 -28.23
N GLU A 89 -3.81 9.98 -27.53
CA GLU A 89 -5.11 10.65 -27.54
C GLU A 89 -5.70 10.53 -26.13
N PHE A 90 -5.91 11.66 -25.42
CA PHE A 90 -6.45 11.69 -24.06
C PHE A 90 -7.92 12.10 -24.07
N PHE A 91 -8.71 11.50 -23.16
CA PHE A 91 -10.12 11.80 -22.93
C PHE A 91 -10.26 12.47 -21.56
N THR A 92 -10.53 13.78 -21.55
CA THR A 92 -10.65 14.58 -20.32
C THR A 92 -12.04 15.15 -20.10
N ASP A 93 -13.00 14.84 -20.97
CA ASP A 93 -14.39 15.30 -20.91
C ASP A 93 -15.28 14.41 -20.02
N GLY A 94 -14.71 13.35 -19.45
CA GLY A 94 -15.43 12.37 -18.63
C GLY A 94 -16.34 11.42 -19.43
N SER A 95 -16.23 11.42 -20.76
CA SER A 95 -16.99 10.49 -21.62
C SER A 95 -16.54 9.04 -21.48
N VAL A 96 -15.29 8.83 -21.07
CA VAL A 96 -14.65 7.54 -20.83
C VAL A 96 -14.19 7.49 -19.39
N SER A 97 -14.47 6.38 -18.70
CA SER A 97 -14.08 6.19 -17.29
C SER A 97 -12.75 5.47 -17.12
N SER A 98 -12.43 4.51 -18.00
CA SER A 98 -11.18 3.74 -17.95
C SER A 98 -10.61 3.57 -19.35
N GLY A 99 -9.30 3.70 -19.48
CA GLY A 99 -8.59 3.40 -20.72
C GLY A 99 -8.69 1.93 -21.11
N TYR A 100 -8.97 1.02 -20.17
CA TYR A 100 -9.13 -0.40 -20.49
C TYR A 100 -10.41 -0.71 -21.28
N ASP A 101 -11.36 0.22 -21.29
CA ASP A 101 -12.60 0.10 -22.08
C ASP A 101 -12.40 0.52 -23.55
N LEU A 102 -11.19 0.89 -23.95
CA LEU A 102 -10.88 1.52 -25.22
C LEU A 102 -10.08 0.59 -26.18
N PRO A 103 -10.74 -0.17 -27.07
CA PRO A 103 -10.06 -0.85 -28.18
C PRO A 103 -10.13 -0.03 -29.48
N LYS A 104 -8.97 0.36 -30.05
CA LYS A 104 -8.89 1.10 -31.32
C LYS A 104 -7.59 0.78 -32.08
N VAL A 105 -7.60 1.04 -33.38
CA VAL A 105 -6.43 0.96 -34.27
C VAL A 105 -5.82 2.35 -34.43
N CYS A 106 -4.49 2.43 -34.45
CA CYS A 106 -3.76 3.69 -34.54
C CYS A 106 -4.05 4.41 -35.87
N PRO A 107 -4.56 5.64 -35.84
CA PRO A 107 -4.86 6.39 -37.07
C PRO A 107 -3.58 6.79 -37.83
N SER A 108 -2.42 6.82 -37.16
CA SER A 108 -1.15 7.24 -37.76
C SER A 108 -0.36 6.11 -38.40
N CYS A 109 -0.43 4.87 -37.89
CA CYS A 109 0.38 3.76 -38.40
C CYS A 109 -0.36 2.42 -38.59
N GLY A 110 -1.64 2.33 -38.22
CA GLY A 110 -2.43 1.11 -38.40
C GLY A 110 -2.19 0.00 -37.37
N GLU A 111 -1.27 0.17 -36.43
CA GLU A 111 -1.05 -0.79 -35.33
C GLU A 111 -2.12 -0.69 -34.24
N PRO A 112 -2.42 -1.75 -33.48
CA PRO A 112 -3.31 -1.68 -32.33
C PRO A 112 -2.86 -0.63 -31.31
N LEU A 113 -3.80 0.19 -30.82
CA LEU A 113 -3.56 1.09 -29.69
C LEU A 113 -3.75 0.32 -28.38
N VAL A 114 -2.94 0.69 -27.38
CA VAL A 114 -3.14 0.28 -25.99
C VAL A 114 -3.94 1.37 -25.29
N GLY A 115 -5.05 0.99 -24.65
CA GLY A 115 -5.82 1.89 -23.80
C GLY A 115 -5.30 1.83 -22.36
N GLU A 116 -5.08 2.99 -21.74
CA GLU A 116 -4.51 3.14 -20.40
C GLU A 116 -5.12 4.34 -19.66
N GLY A 117 -4.85 4.45 -18.36
CA GLY A 117 -5.34 5.56 -17.53
C GLY A 117 -6.68 5.29 -16.86
N GLN A 118 -6.76 5.59 -15.58
CA GLN A 118 -7.90 5.30 -14.70
C GLN A 118 -8.51 6.55 -14.06
N ASP A 119 -8.06 7.74 -14.47
CA ASP A 119 -8.50 9.06 -13.99
C ASP A 119 -8.52 9.21 -12.46
N ILE A 120 -7.42 8.82 -11.82
CA ILE A 120 -7.35 8.79 -10.35
C ILE A 120 -6.66 10.08 -9.85
N PRO A 121 -7.30 10.87 -8.98
CA PRO A 121 -6.69 12.08 -8.44
C PRO A 121 -5.60 11.75 -7.42
N PHE A 122 -4.45 12.42 -7.56
CA PHE A 122 -3.25 12.24 -6.72
C PHE A 122 -3.53 12.50 -5.23
N GLU A 123 -4.44 13.42 -4.95
CA GLU A 123 -4.83 13.86 -3.61
C GLU A 123 -5.47 12.72 -2.79
N THR A 124 -5.89 11.63 -3.43
CA THR A 124 -6.28 10.39 -2.74
C THR A 124 -5.13 9.82 -1.90
N PHE A 125 -3.89 10.02 -2.35
CA PHE A 125 -2.69 9.54 -1.67
C PHE A 125 -2.24 10.48 -0.54
N LEU A 126 -1.88 11.72 -0.86
CA LEU A 126 -1.26 12.68 0.08
C LEU A 126 -2.20 13.78 0.62
N GLY A 127 -3.46 13.79 0.22
CA GLY A 127 -4.32 14.95 0.47
C GLY A 127 -3.91 16.15 -0.38
N PHE A 128 -4.48 17.31 -0.07
CA PHE A 128 -4.21 18.56 -0.79
C PHE A 128 -3.00 19.30 -0.21
N GLU A 129 -2.83 19.26 1.12
CA GLU A 129 -1.79 20.00 1.84
C GLU A 129 -0.63 19.10 2.31
N GLY A 130 -0.63 17.82 1.96
CA GLY A 130 0.34 16.86 2.51
C GLY A 130 0.08 16.51 3.98
N ASP A 131 -1.12 16.81 4.47
CA ASP A 131 -1.60 16.57 5.83
C ASP A 131 -1.83 15.08 6.13
N LYS A 132 -1.96 14.27 5.08
CA LYS A 132 -2.08 12.83 5.17
C LYS A 132 -0.70 12.18 5.06
N VAL A 133 -0.31 11.45 6.11
CA VAL A 133 0.86 10.55 6.07
C VAL A 133 0.53 9.36 5.16
N PRO A 134 1.31 9.11 4.08
CA PRO A 134 1.06 8.04 3.14
C PRO A 134 1.49 6.67 3.66
N ASP A 135 0.63 5.68 3.47
CA ASP A 135 0.97 4.26 3.58
C ASP A 135 1.17 3.68 2.17
N ILE A 136 2.35 3.13 1.88
CA ILE A 136 2.61 2.40 0.62
C ILE A 136 2.39 0.90 0.85
N ASP A 137 1.26 0.41 0.34
CA ASP A 137 0.89 -1.00 0.41
C ASP A 137 1.46 -1.78 -0.80
N LEU A 138 2.27 -2.81 -0.52
CA LEU A 138 2.80 -3.71 -1.55
C LEU A 138 2.36 -5.15 -1.24
N ASN A 139 1.74 -5.83 -2.21
CA ASN A 139 1.33 -7.22 -2.06
C ASN A 139 2.44 -8.16 -2.58
N PHE A 140 3.37 -8.50 -1.71
CA PHE A 140 4.34 -9.58 -1.98
C PHE A 140 3.67 -10.95 -1.91
N SER A 141 4.23 -11.93 -2.62
CA SER A 141 3.91 -13.34 -2.40
C SER A 141 4.14 -13.72 -0.93
N GLY A 142 3.30 -14.58 -0.37
CA GLY A 142 3.46 -15.08 1.00
C GLY A 142 4.81 -15.76 1.24
N GLU A 143 5.36 -16.42 0.21
CA GLU A 143 6.68 -17.04 0.24
C GLU A 143 7.83 -16.01 0.26
N TYR A 144 7.60 -14.83 -0.32
CA TYR A 144 8.61 -13.79 -0.47
C TYR A 144 8.54 -12.69 0.59
N GLN A 145 7.43 -12.60 1.34
CA GLN A 145 7.19 -11.53 2.30
C GLN A 145 8.33 -11.39 3.33
N GLU A 146 8.87 -12.51 3.83
CA GLU A 146 9.98 -12.48 4.77
C GLU A 146 11.29 -11.97 4.14
N HIS A 147 11.55 -12.32 2.89
CA HIS A 147 12.70 -11.81 2.13
C HIS A 147 12.60 -10.31 1.91
N ALA A 148 11.41 -9.81 1.54
CA ALA A 148 11.17 -8.37 1.41
C ALA A 148 11.37 -7.64 2.75
N HIS A 149 10.91 -8.21 3.86
CA HIS A 149 11.16 -7.67 5.19
C HIS A 149 12.64 -7.63 5.54
N ASN A 150 13.39 -8.71 5.29
CA ASN A 150 14.82 -8.74 5.57
C ASN A 150 15.60 -7.75 4.70
N TYR A 151 15.18 -7.54 3.45
CA TYR A 151 15.80 -6.56 2.59
C TYR A 151 15.68 -5.13 3.12
N THR A 152 14.59 -4.79 3.82
CA THR A 152 14.50 -3.48 4.48
C THR A 152 15.60 -3.27 5.53
N LYS A 153 16.03 -4.33 6.24
CA LYS A 153 17.17 -4.26 7.17
C LYS A 153 18.49 -4.07 6.45
N GLU A 154 18.66 -4.64 5.27
CA GLU A 154 19.86 -4.42 4.45
C GLU A 154 19.96 -2.97 3.96
N ILE A 155 18.81 -2.36 3.61
CA ILE A 155 18.78 -0.99 3.09
C ILE A 155 18.99 0.04 4.21
N PHE A 156 18.26 -0.09 5.33
CA PHE A 156 18.25 0.91 6.39
C PHE A 156 19.22 0.60 7.54
N GLY A 157 19.65 -0.65 7.67
CA GLY A 157 20.35 -1.16 8.85
C GLY A 157 19.38 -1.78 9.86
N GLU A 158 19.79 -2.91 10.44
CA GLU A 158 18.95 -3.68 11.37
C GLU A 158 18.52 -2.88 12.62
N ALA A 159 19.33 -1.89 13.03
CA ALA A 159 19.03 -1.03 14.17
C ALA A 159 17.89 -0.02 13.93
N TYR A 160 17.46 0.17 12.68
CA TYR A 160 16.50 1.21 12.30
C TYR A 160 15.15 0.65 11.81
N VAL A 161 14.98 -0.67 11.87
CA VAL A 161 13.84 -1.36 11.26
C VAL A 161 13.16 -2.28 12.26
N TYR A 162 11.87 -2.06 12.50
CA TYR A 162 11.07 -2.79 13.48
C TYR A 162 9.80 -3.36 12.86
N ARG A 163 9.40 -4.55 13.29
CA ARG A 163 8.10 -5.13 12.90
C ARG A 163 7.00 -4.57 13.79
N ALA A 164 5.96 -4.01 13.18
CA ALA A 164 4.79 -3.57 13.92
C ALA A 164 4.05 -4.79 14.51
N ARG A 165 3.57 -4.67 15.75
CA ARG A 165 2.84 -5.72 16.46
C ARG A 165 1.49 -5.22 16.93
N THR A 166 0.54 -6.13 17.06
CA THR A 166 -0.77 -5.90 17.64
C THR A 166 -0.86 -6.57 18.99
N ILE A 167 -1.39 -5.83 19.97
CA ILE A 167 -1.80 -6.38 21.26
C ILE A 167 -3.20 -6.98 21.04
N SER A 168 -3.28 -8.31 21.12
CA SER A 168 -4.57 -9.00 20.99
C SER A 168 -5.38 -8.76 22.26
N THR A 169 -6.70 -8.58 22.12
CA THR A 169 -7.61 -8.44 23.26
C THR A 169 -8.51 -9.66 23.33
N VAL A 170 -9.05 -9.95 24.52
CA VAL A 170 -10.06 -11.00 24.67
C VAL A 170 -11.34 -10.54 23.98
N ALA A 171 -11.55 -11.06 22.76
CA ALA A 171 -12.77 -10.80 22.01
C ALA A 171 -14.00 -11.36 22.73
N GLN A 172 -15.17 -10.78 22.49
CA GLN A 172 -16.41 -11.12 23.19
C GLN A 172 -16.74 -12.62 23.17
N LYS A 173 -16.52 -13.30 22.04
CA LYS A 173 -16.78 -14.74 21.92
C LYS A 173 -15.87 -15.56 22.84
N THR A 174 -14.59 -15.21 22.91
CA THR A 174 -13.62 -15.86 23.79
C THR A 174 -13.95 -15.58 25.25
N ALA A 175 -14.27 -14.34 25.60
CA ALA A 175 -14.69 -13.98 26.95
C ALA A 175 -15.95 -14.75 27.39
N PHE A 176 -16.90 -14.94 26.48
CA PHE A 176 -18.09 -15.75 26.74
C PHE A 176 -17.73 -17.22 26.98
N GLY A 177 -16.81 -17.78 26.20
CA GLY A 177 -16.25 -19.11 26.45
C GLY A 177 -15.60 -19.25 27.83
N TYR A 178 -14.86 -18.24 28.29
CA TYR A 178 -14.28 -18.23 29.65
C TYR A 178 -15.36 -18.26 30.73
N VAL A 179 -16.44 -17.48 30.57
CA VAL A 179 -17.56 -17.47 31.52
C VAL A 179 -18.24 -18.84 31.58
N LEU A 180 -18.46 -19.49 30.43
CA LEU A 180 -19.02 -20.84 30.39
C LEU A 180 -18.10 -21.87 31.05
N GLY A 181 -16.80 -21.86 30.74
CA GLY A 181 -15.84 -22.77 31.35
C GLY A 181 -15.72 -22.57 32.87
N TYR A 182 -15.81 -21.33 33.35
CA TYR A 182 -15.87 -21.03 34.77
C TYR A 182 -17.13 -21.62 35.42
N ASN A 183 -18.30 -21.39 34.83
CA ASN A 183 -19.57 -21.92 35.34
C ASN A 183 -19.55 -23.45 35.42
N GLU A 184 -19.00 -24.14 34.40
CA GLU A 184 -18.81 -25.59 34.42
C GLU A 184 -17.88 -26.03 35.56
N SER A 185 -16.72 -25.40 35.71
CA SER A 185 -15.73 -25.76 36.75
C SER A 185 -16.26 -25.55 38.18
N MET A 186 -17.17 -24.59 38.36
CA MET A 186 -17.77 -24.24 39.65
C MET A 186 -19.13 -24.91 39.87
N ASN A 187 -19.60 -25.76 38.93
CA ASN A 187 -20.92 -26.39 38.94
C ASN A 187 -22.10 -25.40 39.04
N ILE A 188 -21.97 -24.22 38.42
CA ILE A 188 -23.03 -23.21 38.34
C ILE A 188 -23.95 -23.58 37.18
N THR A 189 -25.17 -24.04 37.49
CA THR A 189 -26.13 -24.55 36.49
C THR A 189 -27.30 -23.60 36.21
N ASP A 190 -27.46 -22.55 37.01
CA ASP A 190 -28.56 -21.58 36.95
C ASP A 190 -28.21 -20.27 36.23
N SER A 191 -27.06 -20.21 35.54
CA SER A 191 -26.66 -19.03 34.77
C SER A 191 -27.53 -18.83 33.52
N THR A 192 -27.99 -17.61 33.28
CA THR A 192 -28.72 -17.26 32.05
C THR A 192 -27.76 -16.74 30.97
N ASN A 193 -28.14 -16.87 29.70
CA ASN A 193 -27.38 -16.30 28.59
C ASN A 193 -27.20 -14.77 28.71
N ALA A 194 -28.20 -14.06 29.23
CA ALA A 194 -28.11 -12.62 29.48
C ALA A 194 -27.03 -12.30 30.51
N TRP A 195 -27.01 -13.04 31.63
CA TRP A 195 -25.99 -12.88 32.67
C TRP A 195 -24.59 -13.26 32.18
N ASN A 196 -24.46 -14.35 31.44
CA ASN A 196 -23.17 -14.77 30.86
C ASN A 196 -22.64 -13.74 29.86
N THR A 197 -23.53 -13.09 29.09
CA THR A 197 -23.15 -12.02 28.16
C THR A 197 -22.67 -10.78 28.90
N TYR A 198 -23.34 -10.41 29.99
CA TYR A 198 -22.94 -9.30 30.85
C TYR A 198 -21.55 -9.54 31.48
N LEU A 199 -21.31 -10.71 32.06
CA LEU A 199 -20.01 -11.08 32.61
C LEU A 199 -18.91 -11.10 31.54
N ALA A 200 -19.20 -11.67 30.36
CA ALA A 200 -18.26 -11.68 29.24
C ALA A 200 -17.89 -10.27 28.76
N TYR A 201 -18.79 -9.29 28.89
CA TYR A 201 -18.47 -7.90 28.58
C TYR A 201 -17.45 -7.33 29.56
N GLY A 202 -17.60 -7.61 30.85
CA GLY A 202 -16.63 -7.21 31.89
C GLY A 202 -15.28 -7.94 31.81
N ALA A 203 -15.25 -9.12 31.19
CA ALA A 203 -14.04 -9.92 31.00
C ALA A 203 -13.21 -9.58 29.74
N ARG A 204 -13.57 -8.51 29.00
CA ARG A 204 -12.78 -8.03 27.86
C ARG A 204 -11.55 -7.28 28.36
N VAL A 205 -10.43 -7.98 28.46
CA VAL A 205 -9.14 -7.41 28.83
C VAL A 205 -8.16 -7.51 27.66
N SER A 206 -7.11 -6.67 27.67
CA SER A 206 -5.94 -6.90 26.83
C SER A 206 -5.34 -8.25 27.19
N ASN A 207 -5.15 -9.10 26.18
CA ASN A 207 -4.43 -10.35 26.34
C ASN A 207 -2.93 -10.02 26.27
N GLU A 208 -2.11 -10.70 27.06
CA GLU A 208 -0.65 -10.53 27.01
C GLU A 208 -0.05 -11.07 25.70
N ARG A 209 -0.84 -11.82 24.91
CA ARG A 209 -0.41 -12.34 23.62
C ARG A 209 -0.25 -11.22 22.59
N LEU A 210 0.95 -11.16 22.04
CA LEU A 210 1.35 -10.21 21.01
C LEU A 210 1.49 -10.96 19.69
N ASP A 211 0.70 -10.57 18.71
CA ASP A 211 0.79 -11.12 17.35
C ASP A 211 1.44 -10.08 16.43
N ASN A 212 2.23 -10.52 15.46
CA ASN A 212 2.81 -9.61 14.47
C ASN A 212 1.71 -9.08 13.55
N ILE A 213 1.79 -7.80 13.17
CA ILE A 213 0.99 -7.31 12.05
C ILE A 213 1.46 -8.03 10.79
N ARG A 214 0.53 -8.44 9.94
CA ARG A 214 0.85 -9.01 8.63
C ARG A 214 1.46 -7.91 7.75
N GLY A 215 2.78 -7.76 7.77
CA GLY A 215 3.52 -6.99 6.78
C GLY A 215 4.04 -5.62 7.20
N GLY A 216 3.58 -5.04 8.32
CA GLY A 216 3.95 -3.68 8.74
C GLY A 216 5.39 -3.58 9.21
N ILE A 217 6.20 -2.79 8.51
CA ILE A 217 7.58 -2.44 8.88
C ILE A 217 7.63 -0.97 9.25
N ILE A 218 8.20 -0.67 10.41
CA ILE A 218 8.44 0.68 10.89
C ILE A 218 9.92 0.99 10.69
N VAL A 219 10.20 2.11 10.04
CA VAL A 219 11.55 2.62 9.84
C VAL A 219 11.74 3.84 10.73
N VAL A 220 12.75 3.82 11.58
CA VAL A 220 13.11 4.93 12.47
C VAL A 220 14.21 5.75 11.80
N PRO A 221 14.06 7.08 11.69
CA PRO A 221 15.12 7.94 11.14
C PRO A 221 16.43 7.82 11.94
N ASP A 222 17.56 7.95 11.25
CA ASP A 222 18.89 7.73 11.83
C ASP A 222 19.30 8.73 12.92
N TYR A 223 18.63 9.88 12.96
CA TYR A 223 18.79 10.93 13.96
C TYR A 223 17.85 10.79 15.18
N MET A 224 17.06 9.71 15.26
CA MET A 224 16.17 9.41 16.39
C MET A 224 16.38 7.98 16.89
N ASP A 225 15.96 7.71 18.13
CA ASP A 225 15.96 6.38 18.72
C ASP A 225 14.53 5.81 18.71
N VAL A 226 14.39 4.48 18.56
CA VAL A 226 13.06 3.84 18.64
C VAL A 226 12.36 4.13 19.97
N HIS A 227 13.14 4.30 21.04
CA HIS A 227 12.68 4.60 22.38
C HIS A 227 12.11 6.01 22.55
N ASP A 228 12.33 6.91 21.58
CA ASP A 228 11.63 8.19 21.50
C ASP A 228 10.13 8.00 21.18
N PHE A 229 9.75 6.82 20.65
CA PHE A 229 8.40 6.50 20.21
C PHE A 229 7.75 5.36 21.00
N THR A 230 8.47 4.25 21.20
CA THR A 230 7.92 3.01 21.78
C THR A 230 8.98 2.13 22.43
N PRO A 231 8.64 1.36 23.49
CA PRO A 231 9.44 0.22 23.89
C PRO A 231 9.48 -0.85 22.79
N ILE A 232 10.52 -1.68 22.80
CA ILE A 232 10.70 -2.82 21.90
C ILE A 232 10.67 -4.14 22.69
N GLN A 233 10.35 -5.23 21.99
CA GLN A 233 10.31 -6.57 22.58
C GLN A 233 10.50 -7.62 21.48
N TYR A 234 11.03 -8.78 21.86
CA TYR A 234 11.12 -9.93 20.96
C TYR A 234 9.77 -10.66 20.83
N PRO A 235 9.55 -11.43 19.76
CA PRO A 235 8.44 -12.37 19.69
C PRO A 235 8.42 -13.26 20.95
N ALA A 236 7.22 -13.63 21.42
CA ALA A 236 7.09 -14.50 22.58
C ALA A 236 7.84 -15.82 22.32
N GLU A 237 8.72 -16.22 23.25
CA GLU A 237 9.00 -17.63 23.49
C GLU A 237 7.76 -18.29 24.12
#